data_AF-A0A2M7ZZ91-F1
#
_entry.id   AF-A0A2M7ZZ91-F1
#
_cell.length_a   1.000
_cell.length_b   1.000
_cell.length_c   1.000
_cell.angle_alpha   90.00
_cell.angle_beta   90.00
_cell.angle_gamma   90.00
#
_symmetry.space_group_name_H-M   'P 1'
#
loop_
_entity.id
_entity.type
_entity.pdbx_description
1 polymer ?
#
loop_
_entity_poly.entity_id
_entity_poly.type
_entity_poly.pdbx_seq_one_letter_code
_entity_poly.pdbx_strand_id
1 'polypeptide(L)'
;MIEVLLSMGIIAFVLLSLLVYQISMTKNTDKMNLQAIALLQLDNFAEMLLANQKNAYRKKLLTHWNKDNVHLLPQGWGNYRDNENHSCQISLQWFSGKIKIESMVVFC
;
A
#
# COMPACT_ATOMS: atom_id res chain seq x y z
N MET A 1 34.53 -1.23 39.98
CA MET A 1 33.04 -1.29 40.03
C MET A 1 32.40 -0.19 39.18
N ILE A 2 32.75 1.08 39.37
CA ILE A 2 32.25 2.20 38.54
C ILE A 2 32.57 2.04 37.04
N GLU A 3 33.78 1.63 36.67
CA GLU A 3 34.15 1.40 35.25
C GLU A 3 33.33 0.28 34.58
N VAL A 4 32.99 -0.76 35.35
CA VAL A 4 32.14 -1.86 34.87
C VAL A 4 30.73 -1.35 34.62
N LEU A 5 30.19 -0.53 35.53
CA LEU A 5 28.88 0.10 35.37
C LEU A 5 28.84 1.06 34.17
N LEU A 6 29.90 1.86 33.96
CA LEU A 6 30.00 2.74 32.80
C LEU A 6 30.07 1.96 31.48
N SER A 7 30.88 0.89 31.44
CA SER A 7 30.98 0.02 30.26
C SER A 7 29.65 -0.67 29.94
N MET A 8 28.95 -1.17 30.96
CA MET A 8 27.60 -1.73 30.81
C MET A 8 26.59 -0.68 30.33
N GLY A 9 26.68 0.56 30.83
CA GLY A 9 25.83 1.67 30.38
C GLY A 9 26.03 2.03 28.91
N ILE A 10 27.28 2.09 28.45
CA ILE A 10 27.61 2.34 27.03
C ILE A 10 27.06 1.22 26.15
N ILE A 11 27.28 -0.05 26.54
CA ILE A 11 26.75 -1.21 25.80
C ILE A 11 25.23 -1.16 25.75
N ALA A 12 24.55 -0.87 26.87
CA ALA A 12 23.10 -0.73 26.90
C ALA A 12 22.58 0.38 25.98
N PHE A 13 23.28 1.51 25.91
CA PHE A 13 22.92 2.62 25.02
C PHE A 13 23.08 2.25 23.53
N VAL A 14 24.15 1.55 23.18
CA VAL A 14 24.37 1.04 21.82
C VAL A 14 23.28 0.04 21.43
N LEU A 15 22.96 -0.90 22.32
CA LEU A 15 21.89 -1.88 22.10
C LEU A 15 20.52 -1.19 21.93
N LEU A 16 20.23 -0.17 22.74
CA LEU A 16 19.00 0.61 22.62
C LEU A 16 18.93 1.32 21.26
N SER A 17 20.03 1.93 20.82
CA SER A 17 20.11 2.62 19.52
C SER A 17 19.87 1.66 18.35
N LEU A 18 20.46 0.46 18.41
CA LEU A 18 20.23 -0.60 17.42
C LEU A 18 18.76 -1.06 17.40
N LEU A 19 18.14 -1.20 18.56
CA LEU A 19 16.74 -1.59 18.67
C LEU A 19 15.80 -0.54 18.06
N VAL A 20 16.05 0.75 18.33
CA VAL A 20 15.29 1.85 17.71
C VAL A 20 15.43 1.84 16.18
N TYR A 21 16.65 1.61 15.68
CA TYR A 21 16.90 1.51 14.24
C TYR A 21 16.14 0.33 13.61
N GLN A 22 16.18 -0.85 14.22
CA GLN A 22 15.45 -2.03 13.75
C GLN A 22 13.95 -1.79 13.72
N ILE A 23 13.38 -1.19 14.75
CA ILE A 23 11.95 -0.84 14.79
C ILE A 23 11.59 0.11 13.64
N SER A 24 12.44 1.11 13.39
CA SER A 24 12.23 2.06 12.29
C SER A 24 12.26 1.36 10.93
N MET A 25 13.25 0.51 10.69
CA MET A 25 13.37 -0.25 9.45
C MET A 25 12.18 -1.18 9.21
N THR A 26 11.74 -1.93 10.23
CA THR A 26 10.56 -2.80 10.12
C THR A 26 9.31 -2.00 9.75
N LYS A 27 9.08 -0.84 10.39
CA LYS A 27 7.96 0.04 10.05
C LYS A 27 8.04 0.57 8.62
N ASN A 28 9.25 0.84 8.12
CA ASN A 28 9.45 1.32 6.76
C ASN A 28 9.20 0.21 5.73
N THR A 29 9.70 -1.00 5.99
CA THR A 29 9.47 -2.18 5.15
C THR A 29 7.98 -2.49 5.01
N ASP A 30 7.22 -2.43 6.11
CA ASP A 30 5.78 -2.66 6.08
C ASP A 30 5.05 -1.62 5.19
N LYS A 31 5.41 -0.34 5.32
CA LYS A 31 4.86 0.73 4.47
C LYS A 31 5.19 0.51 2.99
N MET A 32 6.43 0.15 2.68
CA MET A 32 6.85 -0.12 1.30
C MET A 32 6.11 -1.33 0.72
N ASN A 33 5.90 -2.37 1.52
CA ASN A 33 5.14 -3.55 1.11
C ASN A 33 3.68 -3.20 0.79
N LEU A 34 3.01 -2.44 1.66
CA LEU A 34 1.64 -1.98 1.40
C LEU A 34 1.54 -1.13 0.13
N GLN A 35 2.53 -0.26 -0.11
CA GLN A 35 2.57 0.55 -1.34
C GLN A 35 2.80 -0.32 -2.58
N ALA A 36 3.68 -1.32 -2.50
CA ALA A 36 3.90 -2.27 -3.60
C ALA A 36 2.63 -3.09 -3.91
N ILE A 37 1.92 -3.56 -2.89
CA ILE A 37 0.62 -4.23 -3.03
C ILE A 37 -0.38 -3.30 -3.71
N ALA A 38 -0.45 -2.03 -3.30
CA ALA A 38 -1.37 -1.06 -3.90
C ALA A 38 -1.09 -0.82 -5.40
N LEU A 39 0.19 -0.68 -5.78
CA LEU A 39 0.58 -0.55 -7.19
C LEU A 39 0.23 -1.80 -8.00
N LEU A 40 0.52 -2.98 -7.48
CA LEU A 40 0.15 -4.25 -8.13
C LEU A 40 -1.37 -4.38 -8.30
N GLN A 41 -2.15 -3.96 -7.31
CA GLN A 41 -3.61 -3.98 -7.38
C GLN A 41 -4.16 -2.99 -8.39
N LEU A 42 -3.53 -1.83 -8.53
CA LEU A 42 -3.84 -0.90 -9.60
C LEU A 42 -3.59 -1.56 -10.95
N ASP A 43 -2.38 -2.05 -11.22
CA ASP A 43 -2.02 -2.69 -12.50
C ASP A 43 -2.97 -3.85 -12.86
N ASN A 44 -3.26 -4.74 -11.90
CA ASN A 44 -4.22 -5.82 -12.08
C ASN A 44 -5.60 -5.31 -12.53
N PHE A 45 -6.10 -4.23 -11.91
CA PHE A 45 -7.40 -3.67 -12.27
C PHE A 45 -7.37 -2.98 -13.64
N ALA A 46 -6.25 -2.37 -14.03
CA ALA A 46 -6.11 -1.85 -15.39
C ALA A 46 -6.19 -2.94 -16.46
N GLU A 47 -5.51 -4.07 -16.24
CA GLU A 47 -5.61 -5.21 -17.14
C GLU A 47 -7.05 -5.73 -17.25
N MET A 48 -7.77 -5.79 -16.11
CA MET A 48 -9.18 -6.16 -16.09
C MET A 48 -10.07 -5.18 -16.87
N LEU A 49 -9.82 -3.86 -16.78
CA LEU A 49 -10.56 -2.84 -17.53
C LEU A 49 -10.28 -2.91 -19.04
N LEU A 50 -9.02 -3.15 -19.43
CA LEU A 50 -8.61 -3.35 -20.82
C LEU A 50 -9.29 -4.58 -21.44
N ALA A 51 -9.33 -5.68 -20.69
CA ALA A 51 -9.97 -6.92 -21.13
C ALA A 51 -11.52 -6.81 -21.23
N ASN A 52 -12.14 -5.87 -20.51
CA ASN A 52 -13.59 -5.78 -20.38
C ASN A 52 -14.13 -4.39 -20.74
N GLN A 53 -14.50 -4.21 -22.01
CA GLN A 53 -15.03 -2.94 -22.52
C GLN A 53 -16.50 -2.65 -22.15
N LYS A 54 -17.25 -3.65 -21.67
CA LYS A 54 -18.68 -3.49 -21.32
C LYS A 54 -18.86 -2.93 -19.91
N ASN A 55 -19.55 -1.79 -19.78
CA ASN A 55 -19.79 -1.09 -18.51
C ASN A 55 -20.41 -1.98 -17.40
N ALA A 56 -21.38 -2.84 -17.75
CA ALA A 56 -22.00 -3.76 -16.79
C ALA A 56 -21.01 -4.75 -16.14
N TYR A 57 -19.99 -5.20 -16.89
CA TYR A 57 -18.96 -6.10 -16.38
C TYR A 57 -17.93 -5.36 -15.52
N ARG A 58 -17.59 -4.12 -15.87
CA ARG A 58 -16.67 -3.27 -15.08
C ARG A 58 -17.17 -3.02 -13.67
N LYS A 59 -18.47 -2.77 -13.49
CA LYS A 59 -19.05 -2.62 -12.14
C LYS A 59 -18.93 -3.88 -11.30
N LYS A 60 -19.13 -5.06 -11.91
CA LYS A 60 -18.96 -6.35 -11.22
C LYS A 60 -17.49 -6.59 -10.85
N LEU A 61 -16.56 -6.25 -11.75
CA LEU A 61 -15.12 -6.34 -11.52
C LEU A 61 -14.68 -5.41 -10.39
N LEU A 62 -15.17 -4.18 -10.35
CA LEU A 62 -14.89 -3.23 -9.27
C LEU A 62 -15.29 -3.80 -7.90
N THR A 63 -16.48 -4.40 -7.79
CA THR A 63 -16.93 -5.02 -6.54
C THR A 63 -16.02 -6.18 -6.12
N HIS A 64 -15.59 -7.01 -7.07
CA HIS A 64 -14.69 -8.13 -6.79
C HIS A 64 -13.30 -7.63 -6.36
N TRP A 65 -12.75 -6.69 -7.11
CA TRP A 65 -11.48 -6.04 -6.81
C TRP A 65 -11.49 -5.37 -5.44
N ASN A 66 -12.56 -4.68 -5.06
CA ASN A 66 -12.70 -4.09 -3.74
C ASN A 66 -12.80 -5.13 -2.62
N LYS A 67 -13.42 -6.29 -2.87
CA LYS A 67 -13.42 -7.40 -1.92
C LYS A 67 -12.01 -7.92 -1.67
N ASP A 68 -11.22 -8.06 -2.72
CA ASP A 68 -9.83 -8.52 -2.63
C ASP A 68 -8.95 -7.47 -1.93
N ASN A 69 -9.14 -6.18 -2.25
CA ASN A 69 -8.41 -5.08 -1.63
C ASN A 69 -8.64 -4.96 -0.12
N VAL A 70 -9.83 -5.26 0.38
CA VAL A 70 -10.10 -5.28 1.84
C VAL A 70 -9.29 -6.37 2.55
N HIS A 71 -8.96 -7.46 1.88
CA HIS A 71 -8.13 -8.54 2.43
C HIS A 71 -6.63 -8.24 2.33
N LEU A 72 -6.20 -7.48 1.32
CA LEU A 72 -4.80 -7.20 1.05
C LEU A 72 -4.30 -5.89 1.68
N LEU A 73 -5.18 -4.90 1.82
CA LEU A 73 -4.86 -3.56 2.30
C LEU A 73 -5.80 -3.17 3.45
N PRO A 74 -5.27 -2.59 4.55
CA PRO A 74 -6.11 -2.10 5.63
C PRO A 74 -7.06 -1.00 5.14
N GLN A 75 -8.37 -1.22 5.27
CA GLN A 75 -9.39 -0.31 4.74
C GLN A 75 -9.22 -0.03 3.23
N GLY A 76 -8.74 -1.04 2.48
CA GLY A 76 -8.53 -0.97 1.05
C GLY A 76 -9.83 -0.75 0.29
N TRP A 77 -9.91 0.32 -0.49
CA TRP A 77 -11.08 0.61 -1.33
C TRP A 77 -10.66 1.24 -2.64
N GLY A 78 -11.16 0.70 -3.74
CA GLY A 78 -10.89 1.16 -5.08
C GLY A 78 -12.08 1.87 -5.71
N ASN A 79 -11.80 2.74 -6.67
CA ASN A 79 -12.78 3.35 -7.54
C ASN A 79 -12.16 3.61 -8.92
N TYR A 80 -13.00 3.78 -9.94
CA TYR A 80 -12.58 4.27 -11.24
C TYR A 80 -13.54 5.32 -11.78
N ARG A 81 -13.03 6.18 -12.65
CA ARG A 81 -13.80 7.17 -13.40
C ARG A 81 -13.41 7.07 -14.87
N ASP A 82 -14.41 6.87 -15.73
CA ASP A 82 -14.22 6.99 -17.17
C ASP A 82 -14.04 8.49 -17.50
N ASN A 83 -13.01 8.83 -18.26
CA ASN A 83 -12.76 10.16 -18.81
C ASN A 83 -13.11 10.19 -20.30
N GLU A 84 -13.27 11.39 -20.84
CA GLU A 84 -13.36 11.63 -22.28
C GLU A 84 -12.03 11.17 -22.93
N ASN A 85 -12.09 10.41 -24.04
CA ASN A 85 -10.97 9.80 -24.78
C ASN A 85 -10.53 8.37 -24.37
N HIS A 86 -11.46 7.48 -24.02
CA HIS A 86 -11.11 6.06 -23.78
C HIS A 86 -10.02 5.88 -22.71
N SER A 87 -10.06 6.74 -21.70
CA SER A 87 -9.14 6.68 -20.56
C SER A 87 -9.94 6.57 -19.28
N CYS A 88 -9.42 5.80 -18.34
CA CYS A 88 -9.98 5.62 -17.02
C CYS A 88 -8.95 6.08 -16.01
N GLN A 89 -9.39 6.90 -15.05
CA GLN A 89 -8.63 7.11 -13.84
C GLN A 89 -9.04 6.06 -12.82
N ILE A 90 -8.11 5.19 -12.44
CA ILE A 90 -8.29 4.25 -11.34
C ILE A 90 -7.63 4.84 -10.10
N SER A 91 -8.29 4.73 -8.95
CA SER A 91 -7.78 5.16 -7.64
C SER A 91 -7.97 4.06 -6.62
N LEU A 92 -6.97 3.87 -5.76
CA LEU A 92 -6.99 2.94 -4.65
C LEU A 92 -6.62 3.70 -3.37
N GLN A 93 -7.47 3.61 -2.36
CA GLN A 93 -7.23 4.17 -1.04
C GLN A 93 -7.02 3.07 0.01
N TRP A 94 -6.14 3.31 0.97
CA TRP A 94 -5.92 2.42 2.12
C TRP A 94 -5.37 3.18 3.32
N PHE A 95 -5.37 2.53 4.49
CA PHE A 95 -4.85 3.10 5.73
C PHE A 95 -3.45 2.60 6.06
N SER A 96 -2.51 3.51 6.29
CA SER A 96 -1.17 3.23 6.83
C SER A 96 -0.74 4.35 7.77
N GLY A 97 -1.37 4.40 8.95
CA GLY A 97 -1.29 5.50 9.92
C GLY A 97 -2.05 6.77 9.51
N LYS A 98 -2.16 7.02 8.20
CA LYS A 98 -3.06 7.98 7.55
C LYS A 98 -3.66 7.35 6.30
N ILE A 99 -4.75 7.92 5.81
CA ILE A 99 -5.31 7.53 4.52
C ILE A 99 -4.29 7.87 3.43
N LYS A 100 -3.99 6.87 2.61
CA LYS A 100 -3.15 6.92 1.43
C LYS A 100 -4.01 6.69 0.21
N ILE A 101 -3.69 7.37 -0.88
CA ILE A 101 -4.37 7.24 -2.15
C ILE A 101 -3.29 7.14 -3.21
N GLU A 102 -3.40 6.13 -4.06
CA GLU A 102 -2.64 6.04 -5.31
C GLU A 102 -3.62 6.02 -6.47
N SER A 103 -3.21 6.58 -7.59
CA SER A 103 -4.04 6.63 -8.78
C SER A 103 -3.21 6.54 -10.04
N MET A 104 -3.82 5.99 -11.08
CA MET A 104 -3.21 5.90 -12.40
C MET A 104 -4.26 6.11 -13.48
N VAL A 105 -3.80 6.58 -14.64
CA VAL A 105 -4.63 6.75 -15.83
C VAL A 105 -4.27 5.64 -16.80
N VAL A 106 -5.28 4.89 -17.23
CA VAL A 106 -5.13 3.75 -18.14
C VAL A 106 -6.13 3.81 -19.27
N PHE A 107 -5.89 3.07 -20.34
CA PHE A 107 -6.85 2.96 -21.42
C PHE A 107 -8.02 2.04 -21.03
N CYS A 108 -9.23 2.46 -21.39
CA CYS A 108 -10.47 1.74 -21.19
C CYS A 108 -11.51 2.25 -22.22
#